data_AF-A0A3B9P502-F1
#
_entry.id   AF-A0A3B9P502-F1
#
_cell.length_a   1.000
_cell.length_b   1.000
_cell.length_c   1.000
_cell.angle_alpha   90.00
_cell.angle_beta   90.00
_cell.angle_gamma   90.00
#
_symmetry.space_group_name_H-M   'P 1'
#
loop_
_entity.id
_entity.type
_entity.pdbx_description
1 polymer ?
#
loop_
_entity_poly.entity_id
_entity_poly.type
_entity_poly.pdbx_seq_one_letter_code
_entity_poly.pdbx_strand_id
1 'polypeptide(L)'
;MSLWLMQWKRKWAALLIVGVLAFITGIFIKAPRAMEHYIFHKWEESASLVDLIVGYKGSPIQIVASTLYRLENPTGNISAATYKFWQGHPLVELATPISLGDNVQGHPLVGTDSSYYPWFGLALKEGHLPAATGEVVLDAALANQLQVGIGARLTSAHGSDSRGESHEHPLKVVGILEAKRSADKSALFTVPQTYWILHHSTEPSYTSVMLKLKSKAAMLMLPNIISQRTDEQGAFPVFIYGQLQKQWEPTIDQATRWSWIIAAGVMLLFIAYISNMYHSERNTIAFLRNHHGSTASIFVQVFGNVVALIILGLLLSEFVTQGLIDVLPIVEEWLAMLMTVALGVGLLWIKLRKS
;
A
#
# COMPACT_ATOMS: atom_id res chain seq x y z
N MET A 1 0.79 27.96 -41.26
CA MET A 1 0.34 27.52 -39.91
C MET A 1 -0.02 26.04 -40.01
N SER A 2 0.45 25.16 -39.12
CA SER A 2 0.09 23.73 -39.23
C SER A 2 -1.42 23.56 -39.04
N LEU A 3 -2.03 22.61 -39.77
CA LEU A 3 -3.46 22.30 -39.60
C LEU A 3 -3.80 21.94 -38.16
N TRP A 4 -2.85 21.36 -37.44
CA TRP A 4 -3.01 21.02 -36.03
C TRP A 4 -3.13 22.25 -35.13
N LEU A 5 -2.32 23.29 -35.37
CA LEU A 5 -2.42 24.57 -34.67
C LEU A 5 -3.76 25.28 -34.96
N MET A 6 -4.24 25.19 -36.20
CA MET A 6 -5.57 25.71 -36.57
C MET A 6 -6.70 24.97 -35.85
N GLN A 7 -6.64 23.63 -35.83
CA GLN A 7 -7.62 22.82 -35.12
C GLN A 7 -7.60 23.12 -33.62
N TRP A 8 -6.43 23.27 -33.00
CA TRP A 8 -6.32 23.63 -31.60
C TRP A 8 -7.00 24.97 -31.31
N LYS A 9 -6.66 26.03 -32.05
CA LYS A 9 -7.27 27.36 -31.84
C LYS A 9 -8.80 27.36 -32.00
N ARG A 10 -9.32 26.57 -32.95
CA ARG A 10 -10.76 26.49 -33.24
C ARG A 10 -11.54 25.54 -32.32
N LYS A 11 -10.91 24.46 -31.87
CA LYS A 11 -11.58 23.30 -31.23
C LYS A 11 -10.87 22.81 -29.96
N TRP A 12 -10.10 23.67 -29.28
CA TRP A 12 -9.32 23.30 -28.09
C TRP A 12 -10.18 22.60 -27.04
N ALA A 13 -11.39 23.09 -26.75
CA ALA A 13 -12.27 22.51 -25.74
C ALA A 13 -12.66 21.06 -26.11
N ALA A 14 -13.01 20.84 -27.37
CA ALA A 14 -13.37 19.52 -27.88
C ALA A 14 -12.17 18.56 -27.82
N LEU A 15 -10.98 19.03 -28.17
CA LEU A 15 -9.74 18.25 -28.11
C LEU A 15 -9.35 17.91 -26.66
N LEU A 16 -9.46 18.87 -25.74
CA LEU A 16 -9.23 18.64 -24.32
C LEU A 16 -10.18 17.60 -23.74
N ILE A 17 -11.48 17.66 -24.08
CA ILE A 17 -12.47 16.66 -23.65
C ILE A 17 -12.00 15.25 -24.03
N VAL A 18 -11.47 15.05 -25.24
CA VAL A 18 -10.94 13.74 -25.64
C VAL A 18 -9.79 13.28 -24.74
N GLY A 19 -8.80 14.15 -24.49
CA GLY A 19 -7.68 13.81 -23.62
C GLY A 19 -8.12 13.47 -22.20
N VAL A 20 -9.09 14.24 -21.67
CA VAL A 20 -9.67 14.02 -20.35
C VAL A 20 -10.47 12.73 -20.29
N LEU A 21 -11.30 12.42 -21.29
CA LEU A 21 -12.05 11.16 -21.35
C LEU A 21 -11.10 9.96 -21.42
N ALA A 22 -10.04 10.04 -22.23
CA ALA A 22 -9.02 9.00 -22.28
C ALA A 22 -8.33 8.81 -20.93
N PHE A 23 -7.92 9.90 -20.28
CA PHE A 23 -7.35 9.87 -18.93
C PHE A 23 -8.30 9.20 -17.93
N ILE A 24 -9.56 9.63 -17.88
CA ILE A 24 -10.58 9.07 -16.99
C ILE A 24 -10.81 7.58 -17.25
N THR A 25 -10.90 7.15 -18.51
CA THR A 25 -11.04 5.73 -18.86
C THR A 25 -9.86 4.91 -18.34
N GLY A 26 -8.63 5.41 -18.52
CA GLY A 26 -7.43 4.76 -18.00
C GLY A 26 -7.42 4.63 -16.48
N ILE A 27 -7.86 5.68 -15.77
CA ILE A 27 -8.02 5.65 -14.31
C ILE A 27 -9.06 4.62 -13.89
N PHE A 28 -10.26 4.62 -14.52
CA PHE A 28 -11.31 3.67 -14.14
C PHE A 28 -10.85 2.23 -14.29
N ILE A 29 -10.25 1.86 -15.42
CA ILE A 29 -9.77 0.48 -15.68
C ILE A 29 -8.81 0.02 -14.58
N LYS A 30 -7.95 0.91 -14.09
CA LYS A 30 -6.89 0.58 -13.11
C LYS A 30 -7.31 0.73 -11.66
N ALA A 31 -8.29 1.60 -11.37
CA ALA A 31 -8.70 1.96 -10.01
C ALA A 31 -9.02 0.76 -9.09
N PRO A 32 -9.71 -0.31 -9.53
CA PRO A 32 -9.97 -1.47 -8.68
C PRO A 32 -8.69 -2.17 -8.20
N ARG A 33 -7.72 -2.38 -9.09
CA ARG A 33 -6.43 -3.02 -8.74
C ARG A 33 -5.54 -2.12 -7.91
N ALA A 34 -5.50 -0.84 -8.28
CA ALA A 34 -4.89 0.21 -7.50
C ALA A 34 -5.39 0.19 -6.03
N MET A 35 -6.71 0.11 -5.85
CA MET A 35 -7.34 0.00 -4.54
C MET A 35 -6.97 -1.30 -3.84
N GLU A 36 -7.03 -2.45 -4.53
CA GLU A 36 -6.64 -3.75 -3.99
C GLU A 36 -5.19 -3.73 -3.47
N HIS A 37 -4.24 -3.28 -4.30
CA HIS A 37 -2.85 -3.17 -3.92
C HIS A 37 -2.68 -2.21 -2.72
N TYR A 38 -3.30 -1.03 -2.78
CA TYR A 38 -3.24 -0.06 -1.68
C TYR A 38 -3.72 -0.64 -0.34
N ILE A 39 -4.79 -1.44 -0.36
CA ILE A 39 -5.35 -2.06 0.85
C ILE A 39 -4.45 -3.20 1.35
N PHE A 40 -3.93 -4.04 0.45
CA PHE A 40 -3.33 -5.32 0.81
C PHE A 40 -1.81 -5.37 0.79
N HIS A 41 -1.10 -4.47 0.11
CA HIS A 41 0.36 -4.58 -0.04
C HIS A 41 1.09 -4.59 1.31
N LYS A 42 0.63 -3.79 2.28
CA LYS A 42 1.22 -3.75 3.63
C LYS A 42 1.01 -5.09 4.34
N TRP A 43 -0.20 -5.64 4.19
CA TRP A 43 -0.58 -6.92 4.77
C TRP A 43 0.24 -8.07 4.19
N GLU A 44 0.46 -8.05 2.88
CA GLU A 44 1.28 -9.02 2.15
C GLU A 44 2.74 -9.00 2.61
N GLU A 45 3.34 -7.80 2.64
CA GLU A 45 4.74 -7.63 3.01
C GLU A 45 5.03 -8.25 4.37
N SER A 46 4.26 -7.90 5.42
CA SER A 46 4.56 -8.44 6.76
C SER A 46 4.00 -9.84 7.00
N ALA A 47 3.00 -10.30 6.22
CA ALA A 47 2.53 -11.68 6.30
C ALA A 47 3.58 -12.71 5.87
N SER A 48 4.54 -12.29 5.04
CA SER A 48 5.66 -13.13 4.61
C SER A 48 6.83 -13.21 5.62
N LEU A 49 6.86 -12.30 6.61
CA LEU A 49 8.01 -12.11 7.50
C LEU A 49 7.87 -12.80 8.87
N VAL A 50 6.66 -13.18 9.26
CA VAL A 50 6.35 -13.83 10.54
C VAL A 50 5.41 -14.99 10.32
N ASP A 51 5.81 -16.19 10.78
CA ASP A 51 5.02 -17.40 10.57
C ASP A 51 3.82 -17.47 11.51
N LEU A 52 4.00 -17.09 12.78
CA LEU A 52 2.97 -17.14 13.82
C LEU A 52 3.19 -16.02 14.84
N ILE A 53 2.10 -15.42 15.29
CA ILE A 53 2.08 -14.50 16.42
C ILE A 53 1.20 -15.10 17.50
N VAL A 54 1.70 -15.17 18.72
CA VAL A 54 0.90 -15.56 19.88
C VAL A 54 0.66 -14.33 20.74
N GLY A 55 -0.60 -13.95 20.91
CA GLY A 55 -1.03 -12.84 21.75
C GLY A 55 -2.03 -13.30 22.80
N TYR A 56 -2.50 -12.37 23.63
CA TYR A 56 -3.58 -12.66 24.57
C TYR A 56 -4.86 -13.03 23.81
N LYS A 57 -5.67 -13.90 24.42
CA LYS A 57 -6.89 -14.41 23.79
C LYS A 57 -7.79 -13.28 23.29
N GLY A 58 -8.14 -13.35 22.00
CA GLY A 58 -8.91 -12.30 21.33
C GLY A 58 -8.94 -12.50 19.82
N SER A 59 -9.13 -11.41 19.08
CA SER A 59 -9.22 -11.43 17.62
C SER A 59 -7.85 -11.68 16.96
N PRO A 60 -7.67 -12.74 16.15
CA PRO A 60 -6.41 -12.98 15.43
C PRO A 60 -6.01 -11.83 14.51
N ILE A 61 -6.97 -11.15 13.88
CA ILE A 61 -6.67 -10.00 13.03
C ILE A 61 -6.17 -8.81 13.85
N GLN A 62 -6.73 -8.57 15.04
CA GLN A 62 -6.26 -7.52 15.96
C GLN A 62 -4.85 -7.83 16.49
N ILE A 63 -4.54 -9.10 16.77
CA ILE A 63 -3.20 -9.52 17.18
C ILE A 63 -2.17 -9.20 16.09
N VAL A 64 -2.48 -9.51 14.82
CA VAL A 64 -1.60 -9.16 13.69
C VAL A 64 -1.54 -7.65 13.46
N ALA A 65 -2.68 -6.96 13.51
CA ALA A 65 -2.79 -5.51 13.31
C ALA A 65 -1.97 -4.72 14.34
N SER A 66 -2.08 -5.07 15.63
CA SER A 66 -1.31 -4.47 16.71
C SER A 66 0.18 -4.81 16.61
N THR A 67 0.53 -6.09 16.44
CA THR A 67 1.93 -6.54 16.51
C THR A 67 2.77 -6.12 15.30
N LEU A 68 2.26 -6.28 14.08
CA LEU A 68 3.05 -6.01 12.86
C LEU A 68 2.87 -4.59 12.33
N TYR A 69 1.69 -4.00 12.51
CA TYR A 69 1.31 -2.73 11.89
C TYR A 69 1.06 -1.60 12.89
N ARG A 70 0.92 -1.91 14.18
CA ARG A 70 0.64 -0.93 15.26
C ARG A 70 -0.63 -0.12 15.01
N LEU A 71 -1.62 -0.73 14.33
CA LEU A 71 -2.87 -0.06 13.94
C LEU A 71 -3.93 -0.07 15.04
N GLU A 72 -3.82 -0.99 16.00
CA GLU A 72 -4.78 -1.16 17.08
C GLU A 72 -4.04 -1.46 18.39
N ASN A 73 -4.73 -1.26 19.50
CA ASN A 73 -4.25 -1.71 20.80
C ASN A 73 -4.23 -3.24 20.85
N PRO A 74 -3.25 -3.84 21.53
CA PRO A 74 -3.22 -5.29 21.76
C PRO A 74 -4.48 -5.79 22.47
N THR A 75 -4.81 -7.07 22.25
CA THR A 75 -5.96 -7.75 22.88
C THR A 75 -5.80 -7.92 24.39
N GLY A 76 -4.57 -7.80 24.90
CA GLY A 76 -4.19 -7.98 26.29
C GLY A 76 -2.72 -8.38 26.39
N ASN A 77 -2.30 -8.85 27.57
CA ASN A 77 -0.93 -9.29 27.81
C ASN A 77 -0.86 -10.81 28.02
N ILE A 78 0.15 -11.44 27.45
CA ILE A 78 0.59 -12.81 27.75
C ILE A 78 1.61 -12.82 28.89
N SER A 79 1.63 -13.93 29.63
CA SER A 79 2.54 -14.12 30.76
C SER A 79 3.99 -14.39 30.33
N ALA A 80 4.94 -14.17 31.24
CA ALA A 80 6.31 -14.63 31.12
C ALA A 80 6.42 -16.14 30.84
N ALA A 81 5.52 -16.93 31.41
CA ALA A 81 5.46 -18.37 31.21
C ALA A 81 5.06 -18.74 29.77
N THR A 82 4.09 -18.03 29.19
CA THR A 82 3.73 -18.18 27.78
C THR A 82 4.91 -17.86 26.86
N TYR A 83 5.61 -16.75 27.11
CA TYR A 83 6.80 -16.41 26.32
C TYR A 83 7.88 -17.49 26.42
N LYS A 84 8.23 -17.93 27.63
CA LYS A 84 9.23 -18.99 27.85
C LYS A 84 8.82 -20.32 27.21
N PHE A 85 7.54 -20.68 27.25
CA PHE A 85 7.02 -21.87 26.59
C PHE A 85 7.30 -21.84 25.09
N TRP A 86 6.95 -20.75 24.40
CA TRP A 86 7.15 -20.64 22.96
C TRP A 86 8.62 -20.49 22.58
N GLN A 87 9.40 -19.76 23.38
CA GLN A 87 10.84 -19.64 23.19
C GLN A 87 11.56 -20.99 23.24
N GLY A 88 11.13 -21.90 24.13
CA GLY A 88 11.69 -23.24 24.25
C GLY A 88 11.02 -24.31 23.39
N HIS A 89 10.00 -23.96 22.60
CA HIS A 89 9.16 -24.96 21.92
C HIS A 89 9.92 -25.65 20.77
N PRO A 90 9.89 -26.99 20.63
CA PRO A 90 10.69 -27.72 19.62
C PRO A 90 10.47 -27.28 18.17
N LEU A 91 9.27 -26.79 17.84
CA LEU A 91 8.89 -26.33 16.50
C LEU A 91 9.31 -24.88 16.19
N VAL A 92 9.75 -24.12 17.20
CA VAL A 92 10.10 -22.70 17.09
C VAL A 92 11.62 -22.56 16.90
N GLU A 93 12.01 -21.82 15.87
CA GLU A 93 13.40 -21.45 15.58
C GLU A 93 13.81 -20.20 16.37
N LEU A 94 12.92 -19.19 16.37
CA LEU A 94 13.16 -17.90 17.02
C LEU A 94 11.85 -17.36 17.59
N ALA A 95 11.92 -16.77 18.78
CA ALA A 95 10.80 -16.13 19.46
C ALA A 95 11.18 -14.72 19.90
N THR A 96 10.48 -13.72 19.37
CA THR A 96 10.74 -12.30 19.65
C THR A 96 9.56 -11.71 20.43
N PRO A 97 9.76 -11.26 21.67
CA PRO A 97 8.69 -10.65 22.47
C PRO A 97 8.37 -9.24 21.99
N ILE A 98 7.11 -8.86 22.10
CA ILE A 98 6.61 -7.53 21.78
C ILE A 98 5.76 -7.04 22.95
N SER A 99 6.00 -5.80 23.37
CA SER A 99 5.19 -5.05 24.32
C SER A 99 4.79 -3.72 23.68
N LEU A 100 3.50 -3.47 23.55
CA LEU A 100 2.92 -2.31 22.87
C LEU A 100 1.80 -1.69 23.71
N GLY A 101 1.73 -0.37 23.80
CA GLY A 101 0.64 0.29 24.53
C GLY A 101 0.86 1.79 24.77
N ASP A 102 2.12 2.21 24.76
CA ASP A 102 2.50 3.61 24.91
C ASP A 102 2.94 4.22 23.58
N ASN A 103 2.97 5.55 23.55
CA ASN A 103 3.42 6.32 22.40
C ASN A 103 4.31 7.50 22.84
N VAL A 104 5.04 8.08 21.89
CA VAL A 104 5.71 9.37 22.03
C VAL A 104 5.19 10.28 20.93
N GLN A 105 4.43 11.31 21.30
CA GLN A 105 3.83 12.26 20.35
C GLN A 105 3.02 11.58 19.22
N GLY A 106 2.28 10.52 19.56
CA GLY A 106 1.50 9.72 18.62
C GLY A 106 2.27 8.60 17.91
N HIS A 107 3.59 8.49 18.12
CA HIS A 107 4.41 7.43 17.55
C HIS A 107 4.53 6.24 18.51
N PRO A 108 4.21 5.00 18.10
CA PRO A 108 4.22 3.85 19.01
C PRO A 108 5.58 3.59 19.64
N LEU A 109 5.59 3.31 20.94
CA LEU A 109 6.74 2.81 21.69
C LEU A 109 6.65 1.28 21.79
N VAL A 110 7.64 0.60 21.25
CA VAL A 110 7.68 -0.87 21.17
C VAL A 110 8.77 -1.40 22.09
N GLY A 111 8.36 -2.13 23.14
CA GLY A 111 9.26 -2.93 23.95
C GLY A 111 9.57 -4.26 23.27
N THR A 112 10.85 -4.52 22.97
CA THR A 112 11.29 -5.77 22.33
C THR A 112 12.75 -6.09 22.67
N ASP A 113 13.19 -7.31 22.39
CA ASP A 113 14.57 -7.72 22.63
C ASP A 113 15.46 -7.56 21.38
N SER A 114 16.75 -7.90 21.52
CA SER A 114 17.73 -7.77 20.45
C SER A 114 17.44 -8.61 19.19
N SER A 115 16.57 -9.62 19.27
CA SER A 115 16.23 -10.45 18.11
C SER A 115 15.37 -9.72 17.08
N TYR A 116 14.66 -8.66 17.48
CA TYR A 116 13.80 -7.87 16.60
C TYR A 116 14.58 -7.17 15.47
N TYR A 117 15.73 -6.58 15.80
CA TYR A 117 16.52 -5.77 14.85
C TYR A 117 16.99 -6.59 13.64
N PRO A 118 17.66 -7.74 13.79
CA PRO A 118 18.00 -8.58 12.65
C PRO A 118 16.77 -9.22 11.99
N TRP A 119 15.67 -9.47 12.72
CA TRP A 119 14.44 -10.03 12.15
C TRP A 119 13.89 -9.18 11.00
N PHE A 120 13.80 -7.87 11.22
CA PHE A 120 13.29 -6.92 10.23
C PHE A 120 14.39 -6.13 9.51
N GLY A 121 15.66 -6.47 9.76
CA GLY A 121 16.82 -5.85 9.11
C GLY A 121 17.00 -4.38 9.46
N LEU A 122 16.72 -3.98 10.71
CA LEU A 122 16.97 -2.63 11.21
C LEU A 122 18.47 -2.48 11.48
N ALA A 123 19.12 -1.62 10.70
CA ALA A 123 20.55 -1.35 10.84
C ALA A 123 20.79 -0.17 11.77
N LEU A 124 21.69 -0.32 12.74
CA LEU A 124 22.14 0.79 13.58
C LEU A 124 23.06 1.71 12.77
N LYS A 125 22.69 2.97 12.62
CA LYS A 125 23.51 4.00 11.95
C LYS A 125 24.44 4.70 12.93
N GLU A 126 23.91 5.08 14.08
CA GLU A 126 24.61 5.85 15.10
C GLU A 126 24.20 5.40 16.50
N GLY A 127 25.11 5.50 17.47
CA GLY A 127 24.85 5.19 18.87
C GLY A 127 24.91 3.69 19.19
N HIS A 128 23.97 3.21 20.01
CA HIS A 128 23.84 1.80 20.36
C HIS A 128 22.37 1.38 20.49
N LEU A 129 22.11 0.07 20.48
CA LEU A 129 20.79 -0.47 20.78
C LEU A 129 20.45 -0.27 22.26
N PRO A 130 19.16 -0.17 22.63
CA PRO A 130 18.73 -0.07 24.02
C PRO A 130 19.18 -1.30 24.82
N ALA A 131 19.85 -1.06 25.94
CA ALA A 131 20.27 -2.10 26.88
C ALA A 131 19.66 -1.90 28.28
N ALA A 132 19.19 -0.69 28.58
CA ALA A 132 18.58 -0.34 29.85
C ALA A 132 17.16 0.23 29.69
N THR A 133 16.42 0.23 30.81
CA THR A 133 15.08 0.81 30.86
C THR A 133 15.12 2.31 30.60
N GLY A 134 14.19 2.80 29.78
CA GLY A 134 14.13 4.20 29.36
C GLY A 134 15.07 4.57 28.22
N GLU A 135 15.94 3.67 27.76
CA GLU A 135 16.68 3.89 26.51
C GLU A 135 15.79 3.59 25.31
N VAL A 136 15.85 4.46 24.30
CA VAL A 136 15.11 4.30 23.06
C VAL A 136 15.98 4.50 21.83
N VAL A 137 15.63 3.79 20.77
CA VAL A 137 16.15 4.02 19.41
C VAL A 137 14.98 4.25 18.47
N LEU A 138 15.23 4.99 17.40
CA LEU A 138 14.22 5.33 16.39
C LEU A 138 14.88 5.47 15.01
N ASP A 139 14.07 5.36 13.97
CA ASP A 139 14.54 5.55 12.60
C ASP A 139 14.98 7.00 12.34
N ALA A 140 15.95 7.18 11.44
CA ALA A 140 16.45 8.49 11.04
C ALA A 140 15.35 9.43 10.51
N ALA A 141 14.34 8.91 9.80
CA ALA A 141 13.22 9.72 9.32
C ALA A 141 12.39 10.26 10.48
N LEU A 142 12.11 9.42 11.49
CA LEU A 142 11.37 9.85 12.67
C LEU A 142 12.17 10.81 13.54
N ALA A 143 13.48 10.58 13.68
CA ALA A 143 14.37 11.49 14.41
C ALA A 143 14.34 12.91 13.82
N ASN A 144 14.41 13.00 12.48
CA ASN A 144 14.29 14.27 11.77
C ASN A 144 12.90 14.90 11.93
N GLN A 145 11.83 14.10 11.86
CA GLN A 145 10.45 14.57 12.04
C GLN A 145 10.23 15.15 13.45
N LEU A 146 10.72 14.46 14.49
CA LEU A 146 10.62 14.89 15.88
C LEU A 146 11.67 15.95 16.26
N GLN A 147 12.60 16.27 15.34
CA GLN A 147 13.74 17.17 15.57
C GLN A 147 14.59 16.76 16.79
N VAL A 148 14.84 15.46 16.93
CA VAL A 148 15.64 14.88 18.02
C VAL A 148 16.86 14.13 17.51
N GLY A 149 17.90 14.07 18.34
CA GLY A 149 19.11 13.29 18.10
C GLY A 149 19.49 12.48 19.35
N ILE A 150 20.63 11.79 19.27
CA ILE A 150 21.16 11.03 20.41
C ILE A 150 21.37 11.96 21.61
N GLY A 151 20.92 11.51 22.79
CA GLY A 151 20.94 12.27 24.04
C GLY A 151 19.67 13.06 24.31
N ALA A 152 18.77 13.23 23.33
CA ALA A 152 17.48 13.88 23.54
C ALA A 152 16.63 13.11 24.56
N ARG A 153 15.86 13.86 25.34
CA ARG A 153 14.86 13.31 26.27
C ARG A 153 13.47 13.44 25.66
N LEU A 154 12.72 12.36 25.70
CA LEU A 154 11.36 12.22 25.23
C LEU A 154 10.48 11.79 26.41
N THR A 155 9.17 11.96 26.28
CA THR A 155 8.20 11.53 27.29
C THR A 155 7.19 10.61 26.64
N SER A 156 6.94 9.45 27.25
CA SER A 156 5.86 8.56 26.83
C SER A 156 4.51 9.06 27.30
N ALA A 157 3.46 8.77 26.53
CA ALA A 157 2.07 8.92 26.92
C ALA A 157 1.36 7.56 26.76
N HIS A 158 0.35 7.32 27.60
CA HIS A 158 -0.41 6.08 27.58
C HIS A 158 -1.57 6.13 26.57
N GLY A 159 -1.81 5.02 25.85
CA GLY A 159 -2.84 4.93 24.81
C GLY A 159 -2.40 5.48 23.46
N SER A 160 -3.30 5.52 22.48
CA SER A 160 -3.02 6.03 21.11
C SER A 160 -3.37 7.51 20.93
N ASP A 161 -3.99 8.14 21.93
CA ASP A 161 -4.41 9.53 21.87
C ASP A 161 -3.40 10.42 22.61
N SER A 162 -2.98 11.51 21.97
CA SER A 162 -2.07 12.54 22.52
C SER A 162 -2.59 13.24 23.79
N ARG A 163 -3.79 12.86 24.26
CA ARG A 163 -4.52 13.43 25.40
C ARG A 163 -4.59 12.50 26.62
N GLY A 164 -3.98 11.31 26.58
CA GLY A 164 -3.93 10.39 27.71
C GLY A 164 -3.17 10.97 28.91
N GLU A 165 -3.47 10.49 30.12
CA GLU A 165 -2.74 10.86 31.34
C GLU A 165 -1.23 10.63 31.11
N SER A 166 -0.47 11.72 31.14
CA SER A 166 0.97 11.70 30.86
C SER A 166 1.71 11.08 32.04
N HIS A 167 2.08 9.81 31.92
CA HIS A 167 3.10 9.25 32.80
C HIS A 167 4.46 9.83 32.37
N GLU A 168 5.00 10.76 33.16
CA GLU A 168 6.29 11.40 32.92
C GLU A 168 7.47 10.44 33.18
N HIS A 169 7.61 9.42 32.34
CA HIS A 169 8.82 8.61 32.31
C HIS A 169 9.73 9.13 31.20
N PRO A 170 10.90 9.72 31.57
CA PRO A 170 11.82 10.26 30.59
C PRO A 170 12.48 9.11 29.84
N LEU A 171 12.28 9.10 28.52
CA LEU A 171 12.98 8.25 27.58
C LEU A 171 14.19 8.99 27.03
N LYS A 172 15.31 8.30 26.83
CA LYS A 172 16.54 8.88 26.28
C LYS A 172 16.86 8.23 24.95
N VAL A 173 17.03 9.04 23.91
CA VAL A 173 17.49 8.56 22.61
C VAL A 173 18.96 8.14 22.71
N VAL A 174 19.26 6.86 22.42
CA VAL A 174 20.62 6.30 22.51
C VAL A 174 21.19 5.86 21.16
N GLY A 175 20.36 5.82 20.12
CA GLY A 175 20.79 5.43 18.79
C GLY A 175 19.74 5.72 17.72
N ILE A 176 20.24 5.77 16.49
CA ILE A 176 19.45 6.02 15.28
C ILE A 176 19.54 4.80 14.37
N LEU A 177 18.39 4.33 13.90
CA LEU A 177 18.25 3.17 13.03
C LEU A 177 17.97 3.59 11.58
N GLU A 178 18.22 2.66 10.67
CA GLU A 178 17.66 2.65 9.33
C GLU A 178 16.72 1.44 9.20
N ALA A 179 15.44 1.72 9.03
CA ALA A 179 14.38 0.73 8.85
C ALA A 179 13.90 0.69 7.40
N LYS A 180 13.48 -0.50 6.95
CA LYS A 180 12.89 -0.69 5.62
C LYS A 180 11.37 -0.52 5.64
N ARG A 181 10.71 -1.17 6.60
CA ARG A 181 9.26 -1.21 6.75
C ARG A 181 8.72 0.13 7.22
N SER A 182 7.61 0.58 6.62
CA SER A 182 6.98 1.86 7.00
C SER A 182 6.57 1.90 8.47
N ALA A 183 6.09 0.77 9.01
CA ALA A 183 5.70 0.68 10.41
C ALA A 183 6.89 0.96 11.34
N ASP A 184 8.08 0.46 11.00
CA ASP A 184 9.28 0.57 11.83
C ASP A 184 9.93 1.95 11.71
N LYS A 185 9.78 2.61 10.55
CA LYS A 185 10.17 4.01 10.34
C LYS A 185 9.38 5.01 11.21
N SER A 186 8.20 4.63 11.69
CA SER A 186 7.31 5.52 12.46
C SER A 186 7.19 5.14 13.94
N ALA A 187 8.08 4.28 14.46
CA ALA A 187 8.04 3.78 15.83
C ALA A 187 9.36 3.99 16.57
N LEU A 188 9.29 3.97 17.90
CA LEU A 188 10.43 3.94 18.80
C LEU A 188 10.57 2.53 19.39
N PHE A 189 11.80 2.08 19.60
CA PHE A 189 12.10 0.77 20.17
C PHE A 189 12.85 0.89 21.48
N THR A 190 12.48 0.07 22.45
CA THR A 190 13.07 -0.01 23.78
C THR A 190 13.09 -1.46 24.27
N VAL A 191 13.71 -1.71 25.42
CA VAL A 191 13.67 -3.03 26.06
C VAL A 191 12.29 -3.30 26.68
N PRO A 192 11.81 -4.57 26.76
CA PRO A 192 10.47 -4.87 27.30
C PRO A 192 10.27 -4.41 28.76
N GLN A 193 11.36 -4.36 29.54
CA GLN A 193 11.36 -3.88 30.92
C GLN A 193 10.84 -2.45 31.03
N THR A 194 11.08 -1.60 30.03
CA THR A 194 10.54 -0.23 30.00
C THR A 194 9.01 -0.29 30.08
N TYR A 195 8.36 -1.12 29.27
CA TYR A 195 6.90 -1.30 29.29
C TYR A 195 6.40 -1.81 30.65
N TRP A 196 7.10 -2.77 31.28
CA TRP A 196 6.70 -3.29 32.60
C TRP A 196 6.68 -2.17 33.65
N ILE A 197 7.69 -1.30 33.64
CA ILE A 197 7.78 -0.15 34.55
C ILE A 197 6.65 0.84 34.27
N LEU A 198 6.42 1.20 33.00
CA LEU A 198 5.36 2.13 32.60
C LEU A 198 3.98 1.64 33.03
N HIS A 199 3.77 0.31 33.00
CA HIS A 199 2.51 -0.33 33.38
C HIS A 199 2.46 -0.87 34.81
N HIS A 200 3.41 -0.47 35.68
CA HIS A 200 3.48 -0.91 37.09
C HIS A 200 3.40 -2.44 37.27
N SER A 201 3.92 -3.19 36.29
CA SER A 201 3.88 -4.63 36.28
C SER A 201 5.04 -5.20 37.10
N THR A 202 4.72 -5.98 38.13
CA THR A 202 5.72 -6.66 38.97
C THR A 202 6.31 -7.90 38.32
N GLU A 203 5.65 -8.42 37.28
CA GLU A 203 6.01 -9.64 36.58
C GLU A 203 6.26 -9.33 35.10
N PRO A 204 7.17 -10.06 34.42
CA PRO A 204 7.38 -9.87 32.99
C PRO A 204 6.08 -10.09 32.19
N SER A 205 5.68 -9.07 31.43
CA SER A 205 4.42 -9.03 30.69
C SER A 205 4.64 -8.56 29.26
N TYR A 206 4.14 -9.34 28.30
CA TYR A 206 4.30 -9.05 26.87
C TYR A 206 2.92 -8.96 26.24
N THR A 207 2.74 -8.17 25.20
CA THR A 207 1.46 -8.11 24.47
C THR A 207 1.35 -9.25 23.48
N SER A 208 2.47 -9.64 22.89
CA SER A 208 2.56 -10.76 21.96
C SER A 208 3.99 -11.29 21.85
N VAL A 209 4.13 -12.46 21.23
CA VAL A 209 5.41 -13.02 20.80
C VAL A 209 5.32 -13.42 19.34
N MET A 210 6.27 -12.96 18.53
CA MET A 210 6.42 -13.36 17.14
C MET A 210 7.29 -14.61 17.07
N LEU A 211 6.89 -15.58 16.25
CA LEU A 211 7.52 -16.88 16.14
C LEU A 211 7.92 -17.16 14.70
N LYS A 212 9.16 -17.62 14.54
CA LYS A 212 9.69 -18.19 13.31
C LYS A 212 9.74 -19.68 13.51
N LEU A 213 9.21 -20.43 12.57
CA LEU A 213 9.08 -21.87 12.69
C LEU A 213 10.24 -22.55 11.98
N LYS A 214 10.74 -23.65 12.57
CA LYS A 214 11.82 -24.44 11.95
C LYS A 214 11.43 -25.06 10.62
N SER A 215 10.13 -25.23 10.37
CA SER A 215 9.61 -25.74 9.10
C SER A 215 8.17 -25.30 8.88
N LYS A 216 7.76 -25.18 7.62
CA LYS A 216 6.36 -24.91 7.25
C LYS A 216 5.39 -25.99 7.74
N ALA A 217 5.86 -27.24 7.89
CA ALA A 217 5.06 -28.33 8.41
C ALA A 217 4.60 -28.10 9.87
N ALA A 218 5.35 -27.32 10.65
CA ALA A 218 4.95 -26.95 12.01
C ALA A 218 3.60 -26.23 12.05
N MET A 219 3.25 -25.46 11.00
CA MET A 219 1.96 -24.76 10.91
C MET A 219 0.75 -25.71 10.94
N LEU A 220 0.93 -26.99 10.61
CA LEU A 220 -0.15 -27.99 10.67
C LEU A 220 -0.35 -28.55 12.09
N MET A 221 0.68 -28.52 12.93
CA MET A 221 0.64 -29.07 14.29
C MET A 221 0.24 -28.01 15.33
N LEU A 222 0.67 -26.76 15.11
CA LEU A 222 0.49 -25.66 16.04
C LEU A 222 -0.97 -25.35 16.40
N PRO A 223 -1.95 -25.39 15.48
CA PRO A 223 -3.35 -25.09 15.82
C PRO A 223 -3.89 -25.96 16.95
N ASN A 224 -3.56 -27.25 16.97
CA ASN A 224 -3.96 -28.17 18.03
C ASN A 224 -3.29 -27.80 19.37
N ILE A 225 -2.00 -27.46 19.36
CA ILE A 225 -1.26 -27.04 20.56
C ILE A 225 -1.85 -25.75 21.13
N ILE A 226 -2.10 -24.75 20.26
CA ILE A 226 -2.67 -23.45 20.64
C ILE A 226 -4.08 -23.63 21.21
N SER A 227 -4.92 -24.49 20.60
CA SER A 227 -6.29 -24.71 21.08
C SER A 227 -6.39 -25.26 22.51
N GLN A 228 -5.31 -25.88 23.01
CA GLN A 228 -5.24 -26.40 24.38
C GLN A 228 -4.77 -25.36 25.39
N ARG A 229 -4.36 -24.17 24.94
CA ARG A 229 -3.86 -23.09 25.80
C ARG A 229 -4.98 -22.06 26.00
N THR A 230 -5.37 -21.85 27.26
CA THR A 230 -6.64 -21.19 27.59
C THR A 230 -6.64 -19.68 27.45
N ASP A 231 -5.48 -19.05 27.62
CA ASP A 231 -5.32 -17.60 27.81
C ASP A 231 -4.56 -16.91 26.66
N GLU A 232 -4.29 -17.63 25.59
CA GLU A 232 -3.55 -17.13 24.43
C GLU A 232 -4.21 -17.53 23.11
N GLN A 233 -3.93 -16.75 22.08
CA GLN A 233 -4.44 -16.96 20.73
C GLN A 233 -3.27 -16.89 19.76
N GLY A 234 -3.17 -17.91 18.91
CA GLY A 234 -2.28 -17.88 17.76
C GLY A 234 -2.95 -17.21 16.57
N ALA A 235 -2.21 -16.35 15.89
CA ALA A 235 -2.59 -15.68 14.66
C ALA A 235 -1.51 -15.91 13.60
N PHE A 236 -1.89 -16.52 12.48
CA PHE A 236 -0.99 -16.79 11.35
C PHE A 236 -1.15 -15.66 10.33
N PRO A 237 -0.18 -14.73 10.20
CA PRO A 237 -0.31 -13.56 9.34
C PRO A 237 -0.70 -13.89 7.90
N VAL A 238 -0.14 -14.96 7.33
CA VAL A 238 -0.47 -15.44 5.98
C VAL A 238 -1.95 -15.85 5.82
N PHE A 239 -2.56 -16.46 6.84
CA PHE A 239 -3.97 -16.83 6.79
C PHE A 239 -4.88 -15.61 6.98
N ILE A 240 -4.49 -14.66 7.83
CA ILE A 240 -5.24 -13.41 8.00
C ILE A 240 -5.23 -12.59 6.71
N TYR A 241 -4.08 -12.49 6.05
CA TYR A 241 -3.97 -11.86 4.74
C TYR A 241 -4.89 -12.53 3.70
N GLY A 242 -4.82 -13.85 3.56
CA GLY A 242 -5.66 -14.59 2.61
C GLY A 242 -7.16 -14.48 2.93
N GLN A 243 -7.52 -14.47 4.22
CA GLN A 243 -8.90 -14.25 4.64
C GLN A 243 -9.40 -12.84 4.28
N LEU A 244 -8.57 -11.82 4.52
CA LEU A 244 -8.88 -10.45 4.16
C LEU A 244 -9.07 -10.29 2.64
N GLN A 245 -8.17 -10.85 1.83
CA GLN A 245 -8.33 -10.85 0.37
C GLN A 245 -9.65 -11.50 -0.04
N LYS A 246 -9.93 -12.72 0.44
CA LYS A 246 -11.16 -13.44 0.13
C LYS A 246 -12.42 -12.70 0.58
N GLN A 247 -12.36 -11.97 1.69
CA GLN A 247 -13.48 -11.17 2.19
C GLN A 247 -13.80 -9.98 1.27
N TRP A 248 -12.78 -9.34 0.70
CA TRP A 248 -12.93 -8.16 -0.16
C TRP A 248 -13.04 -8.50 -1.65
N GLU A 249 -12.65 -9.71 -2.05
CA GLU A 249 -12.72 -10.21 -3.43
C GLU A 249 -14.09 -9.92 -4.11
N PRO A 250 -15.25 -10.18 -3.49
CA PRO A 250 -16.54 -9.87 -4.12
C PRO A 250 -16.76 -8.37 -4.39
N THR A 251 -16.25 -7.52 -3.49
CA THR A 251 -16.34 -6.06 -3.61
C THR A 251 -15.41 -5.55 -4.70
N ILE A 252 -14.18 -6.06 -4.76
CA ILE A 252 -13.20 -5.72 -5.80
C ILE A 252 -13.67 -6.20 -7.16
N ASP A 253 -14.24 -7.40 -7.25
CA ASP A 253 -14.86 -7.92 -8.48
C ASP A 253 -16.02 -7.06 -8.94
N GLN A 254 -16.88 -6.64 -8.01
CA GLN A 254 -17.98 -5.74 -8.33
C GLN A 254 -17.48 -4.38 -8.80
N ALA A 255 -16.50 -3.79 -8.13
CA ALA A 255 -15.86 -2.54 -8.54
C ALA A 255 -15.20 -2.67 -9.92
N THR A 256 -14.55 -3.80 -10.19
CA THR A 256 -13.95 -4.13 -11.49
C THR A 256 -15.00 -4.21 -12.59
N ARG A 257 -16.12 -4.92 -12.35
CA ARG A 257 -17.24 -4.97 -13.30
C ARG A 257 -17.81 -3.58 -13.61
N TRP A 258 -18.04 -2.76 -12.58
CA TRP A 258 -18.54 -1.39 -12.77
C TRP A 258 -17.55 -0.51 -13.50
N SER A 259 -16.27 -0.63 -13.18
CA SER A 259 -15.18 0.05 -13.89
C SER A 259 -15.22 -0.27 -15.38
N TRP A 260 -15.33 -1.54 -15.77
CA TRP A 260 -15.44 -1.95 -17.18
C TRP A 260 -16.69 -1.39 -17.86
N ILE A 261 -17.84 -1.40 -17.18
CA ILE A 261 -19.10 -0.84 -17.72
C ILE A 261 -18.96 0.67 -17.97
N ILE A 262 -18.40 1.40 -17.00
CA ILE A 262 -18.17 2.85 -17.11
C ILE A 262 -17.16 3.13 -18.22
N ALA A 263 -16.05 2.39 -18.26
CA ALA A 263 -15.04 2.49 -19.32
C ALA A 263 -15.65 2.26 -20.70
N ALA A 264 -16.50 1.25 -20.86
CA ALA A 264 -17.23 0.98 -22.10
C ALA A 264 -18.21 2.12 -22.46
N GLY A 265 -18.92 2.68 -21.48
CA GLY A 265 -19.79 3.85 -21.68
C GLY A 265 -19.02 5.09 -22.16
N VAL A 266 -17.89 5.38 -21.50
CA VAL A 266 -17.00 6.48 -21.91
C VAL A 266 -16.41 6.23 -23.30
N MET A 267 -16.07 4.98 -23.62
CA MET A 267 -15.62 4.58 -24.96
C MET A 267 -16.70 4.83 -26.02
N LEU A 268 -17.98 4.57 -25.75
CA LEU A 268 -19.06 4.90 -26.68
C LEU A 268 -19.19 6.41 -26.91
N LEU A 269 -19.08 7.22 -25.85
CA LEU A 269 -19.05 8.69 -25.97
C LEU A 269 -17.87 9.15 -26.82
N PHE A 270 -16.73 8.51 -26.66
CA PHE A 270 -15.53 8.77 -27.44
C PHE A 270 -15.71 8.42 -28.93
N ILE A 271 -16.32 7.28 -29.25
CA ILE A 271 -16.68 6.91 -30.64
C ILE A 271 -17.68 7.91 -31.22
N ALA A 272 -18.70 8.32 -30.46
CA ALA A 272 -19.69 9.31 -30.88
C ALA A 272 -19.02 10.66 -31.17
N TYR A 273 -18.12 11.10 -30.29
CA TYR A 273 -17.33 12.32 -30.47
C TYR A 273 -16.49 12.25 -31.75
N ILE A 274 -15.75 11.16 -31.96
CA ILE A 274 -14.95 10.94 -33.17
C ILE A 274 -15.83 11.03 -34.42
N SER A 275 -17.01 10.41 -34.39
CA SER A 275 -17.94 10.42 -35.51
C SER A 275 -18.46 11.83 -35.80
N ASN A 276 -18.76 12.61 -34.76
CA ASN A 276 -19.11 14.02 -34.89
C ASN A 276 -17.94 14.85 -35.46
N MET A 277 -16.72 14.59 -35.00
CA MET A 277 -15.52 15.28 -35.47
C MET A 277 -15.27 15.01 -36.96
N TYR A 278 -15.44 13.77 -37.41
CA TYR A 278 -15.41 13.42 -38.83
C TYR A 278 -16.40 14.26 -39.64
N HIS A 279 -17.64 14.43 -39.16
CA HIS A 279 -18.64 15.27 -39.83
C HIS A 279 -18.20 16.74 -39.89
N SER A 280 -17.67 17.26 -38.78
CA SER A 280 -17.21 18.64 -38.68
C SER A 280 -15.99 18.98 -39.54
N GLU A 281 -15.24 17.97 -40.01
CA GLU A 281 -14.04 18.14 -40.85
C GLU A 281 -14.25 17.66 -42.30
N ARG A 282 -15.49 17.33 -42.71
CA ARG A 282 -15.80 16.88 -44.09
C ARG A 282 -15.27 17.83 -45.15
N ASN A 283 -15.42 19.14 -44.96
CA ASN A 283 -14.94 20.15 -45.91
C ASN A 283 -13.41 20.16 -45.99
N THR A 284 -12.72 20.04 -44.85
CA THR A 284 -11.26 19.93 -44.78
C THR A 284 -10.77 18.66 -45.48
N ILE A 285 -11.45 17.53 -45.24
CA ILE A 285 -11.13 16.23 -45.88
C ILE A 285 -11.30 16.33 -47.40
N ALA A 286 -12.41 16.89 -47.88
CA ALA A 286 -12.66 17.09 -49.32
C ALA A 286 -11.62 18.01 -49.97
N PHE A 287 -11.27 19.12 -49.29
CA PHE A 287 -10.22 20.03 -49.74
C PHE A 287 -8.87 19.32 -49.91
N LEU A 288 -8.43 18.53 -48.91
CA LEU A 288 -7.16 17.82 -48.95
C LEU A 288 -7.14 16.70 -50.01
N ARG A 289 -8.28 16.05 -50.27
CA ARG A 289 -8.41 15.06 -51.35
C ARG A 289 -8.27 15.66 -52.73
N ASN A 290 -8.89 16.81 -52.95
CA ASN A 290 -8.80 17.53 -54.22
C ASN A 290 -7.36 17.99 -54.52
N HIS A 291 -6.52 18.12 -53.48
CA HIS A 291 -5.08 18.41 -53.61
C HIS A 291 -4.21 17.15 -53.60
N HIS A 292 -4.77 15.99 -53.99
CA HIS A 292 -4.08 14.71 -54.12
C HIS A 292 -3.41 14.18 -52.83
N GLY A 293 -3.91 14.55 -51.66
CA GLY A 293 -3.46 13.97 -50.39
C GLY A 293 -3.75 12.47 -50.32
N SER A 294 -2.76 11.66 -49.94
CA SER A 294 -2.98 10.24 -49.65
C SER A 294 -3.90 10.06 -48.43
N THR A 295 -4.64 8.95 -48.37
CA THR A 295 -5.53 8.63 -47.23
C THR A 295 -4.78 8.69 -45.90
N ALA A 296 -3.52 8.23 -45.87
CA ALA A 296 -2.65 8.31 -44.71
C ALA A 296 -2.34 9.75 -44.30
N SER A 297 -1.96 10.60 -45.25
CA SER A 297 -1.66 12.00 -45.00
C SER A 297 -2.88 12.74 -44.47
N ILE A 298 -4.05 12.51 -45.06
CA ILE A 298 -5.31 13.14 -44.62
C ILE A 298 -5.67 12.67 -43.21
N PHE A 299 -5.52 11.38 -42.90
CA PHE A 299 -5.79 10.85 -41.57
C PHE A 299 -4.94 11.53 -40.50
N VAL A 300 -3.62 11.61 -40.71
CA VAL A 300 -2.69 12.25 -39.77
C VAL A 300 -3.01 13.74 -39.60
N GLN A 301 -3.29 14.45 -40.70
CA GLN A 301 -3.56 15.88 -40.64
C GLN A 301 -4.90 16.20 -39.93
N VAL A 302 -5.92 15.36 -40.09
CA VAL A 302 -7.26 15.61 -39.55
C VAL A 302 -7.46 15.02 -38.16
N PHE A 303 -6.97 13.79 -37.92
CA PHE A 303 -7.20 13.04 -36.69
C PHE A 303 -5.95 12.87 -35.81
N GLY A 304 -4.76 13.26 -36.28
CA GLY A 304 -3.51 13.09 -35.53
C GLY A 304 -3.52 13.73 -34.14
N ASN A 305 -4.09 14.94 -34.00
CA ASN A 305 -4.27 15.59 -32.71
C ASN A 305 -5.13 14.78 -31.73
N VAL A 306 -6.21 14.17 -32.22
CA VAL A 306 -7.09 13.33 -31.40
C VAL A 306 -6.36 12.10 -30.92
N VAL A 307 -5.68 11.39 -31.84
CA VAL A 307 -4.85 10.22 -31.52
C VAL A 307 -3.76 10.56 -30.49
N ALA A 308 -3.07 11.68 -30.69
CA ALA A 308 -2.03 12.15 -29.78
C ALA A 308 -2.57 12.45 -28.37
N LEU A 309 -3.73 13.10 -28.27
CA LEU A 309 -4.34 13.43 -26.97
C LEU A 309 -4.87 12.21 -26.23
N ILE A 310 -5.34 11.19 -26.95
CA ILE A 310 -5.72 9.91 -26.33
C ILE A 310 -4.49 9.23 -25.75
N ILE A 311 -3.43 9.09 -26.55
CA ILE A 311 -2.17 8.49 -26.09
C ILE A 311 -1.65 9.25 -24.87
N LEU A 312 -1.66 10.59 -24.92
CA LEU A 312 -1.25 11.43 -23.80
C LEU A 312 -2.14 11.20 -22.57
N GLY A 313 -3.46 11.16 -22.72
CA GLY A 313 -4.39 10.91 -21.61
C GLY A 313 -4.16 9.54 -20.97
N LEU A 314 -3.93 8.50 -21.77
CA LEU A 314 -3.61 7.16 -21.28
C LEU A 314 -2.25 7.11 -20.57
N LEU A 315 -1.22 7.76 -21.11
CA LEU A 315 0.10 7.86 -20.48
C LEU A 315 0.04 8.64 -19.16
N LEU A 316 -0.73 9.73 -19.11
CA LEU A 316 -0.96 10.48 -17.89
C LEU A 316 -1.68 9.62 -16.84
N SER A 317 -2.66 8.80 -17.26
CA SER A 317 -3.35 7.89 -16.35
C SER A 317 -2.38 6.87 -15.75
N GLU A 318 -1.46 6.32 -16.56
CA GLU A 318 -0.40 5.44 -16.11
C GLU A 318 0.52 6.12 -15.10
N PHE A 319 1.01 7.31 -15.45
CA PHE A 319 1.90 8.07 -14.59
C PHE A 319 1.27 8.35 -13.21
N VAL A 320 -0.01 8.72 -13.20
CA VAL A 320 -0.77 8.95 -11.96
C VAL A 320 -0.94 7.65 -11.17
N THR A 321 -1.28 6.54 -11.82
CA THR A 321 -1.48 5.26 -11.10
C THR A 321 -0.17 4.70 -10.54
N GLN A 322 0.94 4.81 -11.28
CA GLN A 322 2.26 4.38 -10.81
C GLN A 322 2.74 5.26 -9.65
N GLY A 323 2.66 6.59 -9.80
CA GLY A 323 3.15 7.52 -8.78
C GLY A 323 2.34 7.54 -7.49
N LEU A 324 1.09 7.08 -7.50
CA LEU A 324 0.26 7.02 -6.30
C LEU A 324 0.40 5.70 -5.51
N ILE A 325 0.70 4.58 -6.19
CA ILE A 325 0.43 3.24 -5.64
C ILE A 325 1.60 2.26 -5.89
N ASP A 326 2.68 2.69 -6.55
CA ASP A 326 3.86 1.86 -6.86
C ASP A 326 3.53 0.52 -7.57
N VAL A 327 2.39 0.47 -8.29
CA VAL A 327 1.95 -0.71 -9.03
C VAL A 327 2.63 -0.75 -10.39
N LEU A 328 3.29 -1.86 -10.71
CA LEU A 328 3.86 -2.08 -12.05
C LEU A 328 2.75 -2.23 -13.11
N PRO A 329 2.95 -1.71 -14.33
CA PRO A 329 1.98 -1.83 -15.41
C PRO A 329 1.76 -3.30 -15.80
N ILE A 330 0.50 -3.74 -15.84
CA ILE A 330 0.13 -5.07 -16.31
C ILE A 330 -0.17 -5.04 -17.81
N VAL A 331 0.44 -5.95 -18.56
CA VAL A 331 0.34 -6.03 -20.02
C VAL A 331 -1.12 -6.14 -20.51
N GLU A 332 -1.97 -6.86 -19.78
CA GLU A 332 -3.38 -7.07 -20.15
C GLU A 332 -4.21 -5.78 -20.17
N GLU A 333 -3.99 -4.87 -19.21
CA GLU A 333 -4.68 -3.57 -19.17
C GLU A 333 -4.24 -2.69 -20.33
N TRP A 334 -2.93 -2.69 -20.59
CA TRP A 334 -2.35 -2.01 -21.74
C TRP A 334 -2.90 -2.56 -23.05
N LEU A 335 -3.04 -3.88 -23.18
CA LEU A 335 -3.63 -4.50 -24.36
C LEU A 335 -5.09 -4.10 -24.53
N ALA A 336 -5.89 -4.09 -23.46
CA ALA A 336 -7.29 -3.67 -23.54
C ALA A 336 -7.43 -2.19 -23.93
N MET A 337 -6.59 -1.32 -23.37
CA MET A 337 -6.53 0.09 -23.73
C MET A 337 -6.09 0.29 -25.19
N LEU A 338 -5.03 -0.41 -25.62
CA LEU A 338 -4.52 -0.34 -27.00
C LEU A 338 -5.52 -0.89 -28.01
N MET A 339 -6.19 -2.01 -27.73
CA MET A 339 -7.25 -2.54 -28.59
C MET A 339 -8.39 -1.54 -28.75
N THR A 340 -8.74 -0.83 -27.68
CA THR A 340 -9.81 0.19 -27.72
C THR A 340 -9.42 1.37 -28.61
N VAL A 341 -8.20 1.88 -28.47
CA VAL A 341 -7.67 2.95 -29.33
C VAL A 341 -7.58 2.47 -30.78
N ALA A 342 -7.07 1.26 -31.01
CA ALA A 342 -6.93 0.66 -32.33
C ALA A 342 -8.28 0.47 -33.03
N LEU A 343 -9.32 0.04 -32.31
CA LEU A 343 -10.69 -0.08 -32.85
C LEU A 343 -11.24 1.30 -33.26
N GLY A 344 -11.11 2.32 -32.41
CA GLY A 344 -11.57 3.68 -32.73
C GLY A 344 -10.83 4.29 -33.94
N VAL A 345 -9.51 4.16 -33.96
CA VAL A 345 -8.65 4.58 -35.08
C VAL A 345 -8.97 3.80 -36.36
N GLY A 346 -9.19 2.49 -36.25
CA GLY A 346 -9.54 1.62 -37.37
C GLY A 346 -10.89 1.98 -37.99
N LEU A 347 -11.91 2.26 -37.17
CA LEU A 347 -13.22 2.71 -37.65
C LEU A 347 -13.12 4.04 -38.40
N LEU A 348 -12.33 4.99 -37.88
CA LEU A 348 -12.03 6.25 -38.57
C LEU A 348 -11.36 6.03 -39.92
N TRP A 349 -10.34 5.17 -39.94
CA TRP A 349 -9.58 4.85 -41.14
C TRP A 349 -10.49 4.26 -42.23
N ILE A 350 -11.31 3.27 -41.87
CA ILE A 350 -12.27 2.65 -42.79
C ILE A 350 -13.25 3.68 -43.34
N LYS A 351 -13.78 4.56 -42.47
CA LYS A 351 -14.72 5.61 -42.88
C LYS A 351 -14.08 6.60 -43.84
N LEU A 352 -12.85 7.05 -43.54
CA LEU A 352 -12.08 7.96 -44.40
C LEU A 352 -11.71 7.32 -45.74
N ARG A 353 -11.47 6.01 -45.81
CA ARG A 353 -11.18 5.31 -47.07
C ARG A 353 -12.42 5.14 -47.95
N LYS A 354 -13.61 5.02 -47.35
CA LYS A 354 -14.88 4.78 -48.05
C LYS A 354 -15.58 6.06 -48.53
N SER A 355 -15.46 7.16 -47.80
CA SER A 355 -15.79 8.50 -48.33
C SER A 355 -14.88 8.82 -49.50
#